data_AF-A0A1Z9YY53-F1
#
_entry.id   AF-A0A1Z9YY53-F1
#
_cell.length_a   1.000
_cell.length_b   1.000
_cell.length_c   1.000
_cell.angle_alpha   90.00
_cell.angle_beta   90.00
_cell.angle_gamma   90.00
#
_symmetry.space_group_name_H-M   'P 1'
#
loop_
_entity.id
_entity.type
_entity.pdbx_description
1 polymer ?
#
loop_
_entity_poly.entity_id
_entity_poly.type
_entity_poly.pdbx_seq_one_letter_code
_entity_poly.pdbx_strand_id
1 'polypeptide(L)'
;MSEPVQLRDALINVFPKLTPKDFPEVLNTESLTTWFNVWLEEFPESEKYVASGHVKDWLWELEDDIGQLDIANKYDLDLSTVVQRISYYLSGPGDEDEQELETDHDDEDDLDGETEIDPDTYRAICLENVLDELLKKGINAITVELDQQIILILSDANAEQLDVLTSLISDVYPEGEVNFYQAELYPSHYDFENILE
;
A
#
# COMPACT_ATOMS: atom_id res chain seq x y z
N MET A 1 -27.61 -2.55 11.15
CA MET A 1 -26.92 -1.95 10.00
C MET A 1 -26.10 -3.06 9.37
N SER A 2 -26.08 -3.24 8.05
CA SER A 2 -25.25 -4.29 7.44
C SER A 2 -23.77 -3.90 7.53
N GLU A 3 -22.87 -4.89 7.50
CA GLU A 3 -21.42 -4.65 7.56
C GLU A 3 -20.92 -3.78 6.39
N PRO A 4 -21.35 -3.97 5.13
CA PRO A 4 -20.92 -3.10 4.04
C PRO A 4 -21.37 -1.63 4.21
N VAL A 5 -22.52 -1.39 4.85
CA VAL A 5 -22.93 -0.01 5.18
C VAL A 5 -22.00 0.60 6.22
N GLN A 6 -21.57 -0.17 7.22
CA GLN A 6 -20.64 0.31 8.24
C GLN A 6 -19.28 0.65 7.62
N LEU A 7 -18.74 -0.22 6.77
CA LEU A 7 -17.48 0.02 6.07
C LEU A 7 -17.54 1.23 5.13
N ARG A 8 -18.60 1.34 4.30
CA ARG A 8 -18.82 2.51 3.46
C ARG A 8 -18.86 3.80 4.27
N ASP A 9 -19.65 3.82 5.34
CA ASP A 9 -19.82 5.03 6.15
C ASP A 9 -18.52 5.38 6.89
N ALA A 10 -17.72 4.39 7.31
CA ALA A 10 -16.37 4.61 7.84
C ALA A 10 -15.43 5.20 6.77
N LEU A 11 -15.42 4.68 5.54
CA LEU A 11 -14.64 5.23 4.42
C LEU A 11 -15.03 6.68 4.12
N ILE A 12 -16.33 7.02 4.11
CA ILE A 12 -16.81 8.40 3.91
C ILE A 12 -16.35 9.31 5.07
N ASN A 13 -16.35 8.80 6.30
CA ASN A 13 -15.90 9.58 7.46
C ASN A 13 -14.41 9.90 7.42
N VAL A 14 -13.60 8.95 6.92
CA VAL A 14 -12.15 9.12 6.74
C VAL A 14 -11.84 9.96 5.50
N PHE A 15 -12.62 9.80 4.42
CA PHE A 15 -12.44 10.47 3.14
C PHE A 15 -13.69 11.29 2.78
N PRO A 16 -13.85 12.52 3.31
CA PRO A 16 -15.11 13.27 3.22
C PRO A 16 -15.49 13.74 1.81
N LYS A 17 -14.60 13.57 0.82
CA LYS A 17 -14.92 13.79 -0.59
C LYS A 17 -15.72 12.62 -1.20
N LEU A 18 -15.64 11.42 -0.60
CA LEU A 18 -16.45 10.28 -1.00
C LEU A 18 -17.92 10.51 -0.64
N THR A 19 -18.78 10.03 -1.50
CA THR A 19 -20.23 10.06 -1.37
C THR A 19 -20.79 8.65 -1.58
N PRO A 20 -22.02 8.36 -1.16
CA PRO A 20 -22.60 7.02 -1.34
C PRO A 20 -22.70 6.53 -2.80
N LYS A 21 -22.49 7.40 -3.81
CA LYS A 21 -22.50 7.01 -5.23
C LYS A 21 -21.15 6.47 -5.70
N ASP A 22 -20.10 6.71 -4.94
CA ASP A 22 -18.72 6.33 -5.25
C ASP A 22 -18.43 4.89 -4.76
N PHE A 23 -19.49 4.10 -4.51
CA PHE A 23 -19.43 2.76 -3.95
C PHE A 23 -20.43 1.82 -4.64
N PRO A 24 -20.19 0.49 -4.59
CA PRO A 24 -21.15 -0.50 -5.02
C PRO A 24 -22.46 -0.43 -4.22
N GLU A 25 -23.57 -0.82 -4.85
CA GLU A 25 -24.85 -0.94 -4.16
C GLU A 25 -24.76 -2.01 -3.07
N VAL A 26 -25.21 -1.70 -1.85
CA VAL A 26 -25.15 -2.65 -0.75
C VAL A 26 -26.31 -3.66 -0.84
N LEU A 27 -25.99 -4.90 -1.21
CA LEU A 27 -26.94 -5.99 -1.26
C LEU A 27 -26.95 -6.78 0.07
N ASN A 28 -28.13 -7.14 0.56
CA ASN A 28 -28.28 -7.80 1.88
C ASN A 28 -27.67 -9.21 1.97
N THR A 29 -27.26 -9.81 0.85
CA THR A 29 -26.70 -11.17 0.76
C THR A 29 -25.23 -11.19 0.42
N GLU A 30 -24.63 -10.03 0.18
CA GLU A 30 -23.24 -9.91 -0.24
C GLU A 30 -22.30 -9.98 0.97
N SER A 31 -21.16 -10.64 0.81
CA SER A 31 -20.14 -10.68 1.85
C SER A 31 -19.39 -9.34 1.89
N LEU A 32 -18.91 -8.95 3.08
CA LEU A 32 -18.15 -7.72 3.25
C LEU A 32 -16.91 -7.69 2.34
N THR A 33 -16.20 -8.81 2.24
CA THR A 33 -15.03 -8.98 1.38
C THR A 33 -15.36 -8.81 -0.09
N THR A 34 -16.43 -9.44 -0.58
CA THR A 34 -16.86 -9.28 -1.97
C THR A 34 -17.18 -7.82 -2.27
N TRP A 35 -17.96 -7.17 -1.40
CA TRP A 35 -18.36 -5.78 -1.60
C TRP A 35 -17.14 -4.84 -1.63
N PHE A 36 -16.17 -5.04 -0.74
CA PHE A 36 -14.97 -4.18 -0.69
C PHE A 36 -14.06 -4.38 -1.90
N ASN A 37 -13.85 -5.64 -2.34
CA ASN A 37 -13.04 -5.89 -3.54
C ASN A 37 -13.70 -5.31 -4.81
N VAL A 38 -15.03 -5.40 -4.94
CA VAL A 38 -15.74 -4.73 -6.05
C VAL A 38 -15.53 -3.22 -6.03
N TRP A 39 -15.49 -2.60 -4.84
CA TRP A 39 -15.17 -1.17 -4.73
C TRP A 39 -13.75 -0.86 -5.20
N LEU A 40 -12.75 -1.66 -4.79
CA LEU A 40 -11.37 -1.47 -5.22
C LEU A 40 -11.20 -1.68 -6.74
N GLU A 41 -11.86 -2.67 -7.33
CA GLU A 41 -11.64 -3.08 -8.72
C GLU A 41 -12.48 -2.29 -9.74
N GLU A 42 -13.70 -1.88 -9.38
CA GLU A 42 -14.66 -1.32 -10.34
C GLU A 42 -14.96 0.17 -10.15
N PHE A 43 -14.51 0.79 -9.05
CA PHE A 43 -14.80 2.19 -8.73
C PHE A 43 -13.52 3.05 -8.74
N PRO A 44 -13.33 3.89 -9.78
CA PRO A 44 -12.13 4.73 -9.92
C PRO A 44 -11.91 5.72 -8.78
N GLU A 45 -12.95 6.04 -8.00
CA GLU A 45 -12.79 6.85 -6.80
C GLU A 45 -11.94 6.18 -5.72
N SER A 46 -11.83 4.84 -5.71
CA SER A 46 -11.01 4.10 -4.74
C SER A 46 -9.50 4.33 -4.95
N GLU A 47 -9.05 4.41 -6.21
CA GLU A 47 -7.65 4.67 -6.64
C GLU A 47 -7.09 6.00 -6.12
N LYS A 48 -7.94 6.90 -5.61
CA LYS A 48 -7.51 8.18 -5.01
C LYS A 48 -7.15 8.05 -3.52
N TYR A 49 -7.48 6.93 -2.89
CA TYR A 49 -7.31 6.74 -1.44
C TYR A 49 -6.62 5.44 -1.08
N VAL A 50 -6.61 4.47 -2.00
CA VAL A 50 -6.05 3.15 -1.81
C VAL A 50 -5.02 2.89 -2.91
N ALA A 51 -3.80 2.57 -2.51
CA ALA A 51 -2.78 2.02 -3.40
C ALA A 51 -2.71 0.51 -3.15
N SER A 52 -2.51 -0.29 -4.18
CA SER A 52 -2.33 -1.72 -4.00
C SER A 52 -1.40 -2.29 -5.05
N GLY A 53 -0.59 -3.28 -4.68
CA GLY A 53 0.21 -3.95 -5.68
C GLY A 53 0.59 -5.36 -5.29
N HIS A 54 1.00 -6.12 -6.30
CA HIS A 54 1.45 -7.48 -6.14
C HIS A 54 2.86 -7.53 -5.58
N VAL A 55 3.13 -8.39 -4.59
CA VAL A 55 4.42 -8.46 -3.88
C VAL A 55 5.63 -8.50 -4.84
N LYS A 56 5.49 -9.16 -5.99
CA LYS A 56 6.55 -9.28 -7.01
C LYS A 56 6.87 -7.97 -7.73
N ASP A 57 5.86 -7.15 -8.01
CA ASP A 57 5.96 -5.92 -8.80
C ASP A 57 5.68 -4.67 -7.95
N TRP A 58 5.60 -4.88 -6.63
CA TRP A 58 4.98 -3.96 -5.70
C TRP A 58 5.62 -2.58 -5.68
N LEU A 59 6.96 -2.51 -5.76
CA LEU A 59 7.68 -1.24 -5.71
C LEU A 59 7.34 -0.31 -6.88
N TRP A 60 7.18 -0.87 -8.09
CA TRP A 60 6.87 -0.13 -9.30
C TRP A 60 5.38 0.23 -9.37
N GLU A 61 4.51 -0.71 -9.03
CA GLU A 61 3.06 -0.47 -8.98
C GLU A 61 2.72 0.58 -7.92
N LEU A 62 3.39 0.53 -6.76
CA LEU A 62 3.13 1.44 -5.65
C LEU A 62 3.60 2.88 -5.92
N GLU A 63 4.68 3.09 -6.68
CA GLU A 63 5.12 4.45 -7.04
C GLU A 63 4.03 5.17 -7.86
N ASP A 64 3.50 4.49 -8.87
CA ASP A 64 2.46 5.03 -9.73
C ASP A 64 1.14 5.21 -8.96
N ASP A 65 0.72 4.18 -8.22
CA ASP A 65 -0.51 4.22 -7.42
C ASP A 65 -0.47 5.29 -6.34
N ILE A 66 0.64 5.42 -5.60
CA ILE A 66 0.78 6.44 -4.57
C ILE A 66 0.75 7.83 -5.20
N GLY A 67 1.37 8.03 -6.36
CA GLY A 67 1.32 9.30 -7.08
C GLY A 67 -0.11 9.75 -7.45
N GLN A 68 -1.04 8.80 -7.59
CA GLN A 68 -2.44 9.06 -7.90
C GLN A 68 -3.29 9.39 -6.66
N LEU A 69 -2.79 9.13 -5.45
CA LEU A 69 -3.52 9.38 -4.21
C LEU A 69 -3.74 10.88 -3.95
N ASP A 70 -4.94 11.22 -3.48
CA ASP A 70 -5.32 12.60 -3.12
C ASP A 70 -4.40 13.16 -2.03
N ILE A 71 -3.97 12.30 -1.09
CA ILE A 71 -3.08 12.68 -0.01
C ILE A 71 -1.62 12.86 -0.48
N ALA A 72 -1.16 12.08 -1.44
CA ALA A 72 0.16 12.26 -2.03
C ALA A 72 0.25 13.63 -2.73
N ASN A 73 -0.78 13.98 -3.51
CA ASN A 73 -0.92 15.29 -4.13
C ASN A 73 -0.99 16.44 -3.11
N LYS A 74 -1.65 16.23 -1.97
CA LYS A 74 -1.78 17.25 -0.91
C LYS A 74 -0.45 17.53 -0.21
N TYR A 75 0.37 16.51 0.01
CA TYR A 75 1.61 16.59 0.79
C TYR A 75 2.87 16.68 -0.08
N ASP A 76 2.73 16.78 -1.41
CA ASP A 76 3.85 16.74 -2.35
C ASP A 76 4.75 15.53 -2.05
N LEU A 77 4.10 14.37 -1.93
CA LEU A 77 4.75 13.12 -1.66
C LEU A 77 5.43 12.63 -2.94
N ASP A 78 6.73 12.40 -2.84
CA ASP A 78 7.55 11.85 -3.91
C ASP A 78 8.32 10.66 -3.32
N LEU A 79 7.97 9.47 -3.78
CA LEU A 79 8.63 8.23 -3.37
C LEU A 79 9.73 7.80 -4.34
N SER A 80 9.98 8.54 -5.43
CA SER A 80 10.97 8.16 -6.45
C SER A 80 12.36 7.92 -5.86
N THR A 81 12.76 8.72 -4.87
CA THR A 81 14.06 8.54 -4.18
C THR A 81 14.08 7.29 -3.30
N VAL A 82 12.95 6.94 -2.67
CA VAL A 82 12.81 5.71 -1.89
C VAL A 82 12.86 4.49 -2.81
N VAL A 83 12.12 4.53 -3.92
CA VAL A 83 12.10 3.49 -4.95
C VAL A 83 13.48 3.30 -5.56
N GLN A 84 14.16 4.38 -5.97
CA GLN A 84 15.53 4.32 -6.51
C GLN A 84 16.52 3.70 -5.53
N ARG A 85 16.45 4.04 -4.24
CA ARG A 85 17.32 3.46 -3.21
C ARG A 85 17.09 1.97 -3.05
N ILE A 86 15.83 1.55 -3.01
CA ILE A 86 15.46 0.14 -2.86
C ILE A 86 15.91 -0.64 -4.10
N SER A 87 15.60 -0.16 -5.30
CA SER A 87 16.07 -0.75 -6.55
C SER A 87 17.59 -0.87 -6.60
N TYR A 88 18.33 0.19 -6.23
CA TYR A 88 19.80 0.15 -6.18
C TYR A 88 20.33 -0.91 -5.21
N TYR A 89 19.72 -1.03 -4.03
CA TYR A 89 20.12 -2.05 -3.06
C TYR A 89 19.88 -3.46 -3.58
N LEU A 90 18.73 -3.68 -4.22
CA LEU A 90 18.34 -4.99 -4.74
C LEU A 90 19.17 -5.42 -5.95
N SER A 91 19.55 -4.46 -6.82
CA SER A 91 20.41 -4.73 -7.99
C SER A 91 21.91 -4.83 -7.66
N GLY A 92 22.33 -4.43 -6.45
CA GLY A 92 23.74 -4.45 -6.04
C GLY A 92 24.62 -3.40 -6.75
N PRO A 93 25.87 -3.16 -6.29
CA PRO A 93 26.78 -2.14 -6.84
C PRO A 93 27.45 -2.53 -8.18
N GLY A 94 26.79 -3.32 -9.02
CA GLY A 94 27.32 -3.72 -10.32
C GLY A 94 26.18 -3.92 -11.29
N ASP A 95 25.80 -2.84 -11.97
CA ASP A 95 25.27 -2.82 -13.35
C ASP A 95 24.84 -1.38 -13.70
N GLU A 96 25.73 -0.41 -13.49
CA GLU A 96 25.52 0.97 -13.98
C GLU A 96 25.72 1.11 -15.50
N ASP A 97 26.14 0.04 -16.21
CA ASP A 97 26.50 0.10 -17.63
C ASP A 97 25.47 -0.52 -18.59
N GLU A 98 24.33 -1.07 -18.11
CA GLU A 98 23.31 -1.68 -18.99
C GLU A 98 21.88 -1.16 -18.71
N GLN A 99 21.70 0.16 -18.74
CA GLN A 99 20.37 0.73 -19.04
C GLN A 99 20.24 1.01 -20.54
N GLU A 100 20.16 -0.05 -21.35
CA GLU A 100 19.35 -0.01 -22.56
C GLU A 100 18.08 -0.83 -22.29
N LEU A 101 16.99 -0.09 -22.06
CA LEU A 101 15.62 -0.57 -22.13
C LEU A 101 15.39 -1.29 -23.47
N GLU A 102 15.47 -2.61 -23.50
CA GLU A 102 14.72 -3.42 -24.47
C GLU A 102 13.94 -4.50 -23.72
N THR A 103 12.63 -4.25 -23.63
CA THR A 103 11.60 -5.29 -23.62
C THR A 103 11.94 -6.35 -24.67
N ASP A 104 12.21 -7.58 -24.25
CA ASP A 104 11.58 -8.75 -24.87
C ASP A 104 11.64 -9.96 -23.95
N HIS A 105 10.52 -10.67 -23.95
CA HIS A 105 10.31 -11.97 -23.32
C HIS A 105 11.30 -13.03 -23.84
N ASP A 106 11.59 -13.97 -22.95
CA ASP A 106 12.24 -15.27 -23.16
C ASP A 106 13.74 -15.21 -23.49
N ASP A 107 14.58 -15.55 -22.51
CA ASP A 107 15.50 -16.68 -22.64
C ASP A 107 15.98 -17.13 -21.26
N GLU A 108 15.83 -18.43 -20.99
CA GLU A 108 16.47 -19.15 -19.89
C GLU A 108 17.99 -19.07 -20.08
N ASP A 109 18.71 -18.37 -19.19
CA ASP A 109 20.14 -18.61 -19.01
C ASP A 109 20.51 -18.49 -17.52
N ASP A 110 21.07 -19.60 -17.02
CA ASP A 110 21.57 -19.80 -15.68
C ASP A 110 22.62 -18.74 -15.30
N LEU A 111 22.26 -17.79 -14.43
CA LEU A 111 23.21 -17.01 -13.65
C LEU A 111 23.31 -17.58 -12.23
N ASP A 112 24.35 -18.40 -12.06
CA ASP A 112 24.78 -18.96 -10.79
C ASP A 112 25.12 -17.86 -9.76
N GLY A 113 24.31 -17.76 -8.70
CA GLY A 113 24.78 -17.32 -7.39
C GLY A 113 24.32 -15.95 -6.88
N GLU A 114 23.23 -15.39 -7.39
CA GLU A 114 22.57 -14.27 -6.70
C GLU A 114 22.00 -14.78 -5.37
N THR A 115 22.34 -14.11 -4.27
CA THR A 115 21.57 -14.24 -3.04
C THR A 115 20.17 -13.69 -3.33
N GLU A 116 19.30 -14.55 -3.86
CA GLU A 116 17.88 -14.27 -4.02
C GLU A 116 17.35 -13.85 -2.64
N ILE A 117 17.07 -12.55 -2.51
CA ILE A 117 16.44 -12.01 -1.31
C ILE A 117 15.09 -12.71 -1.21
N ASP A 118 14.80 -13.33 -0.07
CA ASP A 118 13.54 -14.02 0.08
C ASP A 118 12.37 -13.02 -0.06
N PRO A 119 11.24 -13.41 -0.66
CA PRO A 119 10.13 -12.50 -0.93
C PRO A 119 9.61 -11.77 0.32
N ASP A 120 9.70 -12.39 1.49
CA ASP A 120 9.25 -11.80 2.75
C ASP A 120 10.20 -10.68 3.19
N THR A 121 11.51 -10.88 3.07
CA THR A 121 12.51 -9.83 3.31
C THR A 121 12.39 -8.71 2.30
N TYR A 122 12.19 -9.01 1.00
CA TYR A 122 11.96 -7.98 -0.03
C TYR A 122 10.74 -7.11 0.34
N ARG A 123 9.64 -7.78 0.70
CA ARG A 123 8.40 -7.13 1.11
C ARG A 123 8.61 -6.24 2.33
N ALA A 124 9.27 -6.73 3.37
CA ALA A 124 9.55 -5.97 4.59
C ALA A 124 10.38 -4.72 4.30
N ILE A 125 11.48 -4.85 3.55
CA ILE A 125 12.33 -3.71 3.14
C ILE A 125 11.48 -2.65 2.42
N CYS A 126 10.69 -3.06 1.44
CA CYS A 126 9.85 -2.15 0.66
C CYS A 126 8.86 -1.40 1.56
N LEU A 127 8.15 -2.14 2.43
CA LEU A 127 7.09 -1.56 3.25
C LEU A 127 7.64 -0.62 4.32
N GLU A 128 8.69 -1.02 5.02
CA GLU A 128 9.29 -0.21 6.07
C GLU A 128 9.83 1.11 5.53
N ASN A 129 10.53 1.10 4.39
CA ASN A 129 11.08 2.32 3.78
C ASN A 129 9.98 3.27 3.31
N VAL A 130 8.88 2.74 2.76
CA VAL A 130 7.72 3.55 2.37
C VAL A 130 7.02 4.13 3.60
N LEU A 131 6.74 3.30 4.62
CA LEU A 131 6.10 3.74 5.86
C LEU A 131 6.93 4.82 6.57
N ASP A 132 8.25 4.66 6.64
CA ASP A 132 9.16 5.65 7.23
C ASP A 132 9.01 7.02 6.55
N GLU A 133 9.00 7.08 5.21
CA GLU A 133 8.83 8.33 4.46
C GLU A 133 7.44 8.96 4.66
N LEU A 134 6.39 8.14 4.68
CA LEU A 134 5.01 8.58 4.90
C LEU A 134 4.80 9.16 6.30
N LEU A 135 5.23 8.44 7.33
CA LEU A 135 5.06 8.87 8.72
C LEU A 135 5.89 10.12 9.02
N LYS A 136 7.11 10.24 8.48
CA LYS A 136 7.94 11.47 8.56
C LYS A 136 7.23 12.70 7.99
N LYS A 137 6.41 12.52 6.95
CA LYS A 137 5.61 13.59 6.32
C LYS A 137 4.30 13.90 7.06
N GLY A 138 3.99 13.20 8.16
CA GLY A 138 2.77 13.43 8.92
C GLY A 138 1.54 12.69 8.39
N ILE A 139 1.73 11.66 7.56
CA ILE A 139 0.65 10.89 6.93
C ILE A 139 0.44 9.60 7.72
N ASN A 140 -0.80 9.30 8.11
CA ASN A 140 -1.13 8.00 8.72
C ASN A 140 -1.38 6.95 7.62
N ALA A 141 -1.11 5.69 7.94
CA ALA A 141 -1.26 4.59 7.00
C ALA A 141 -1.96 3.39 7.66
N ILE A 142 -2.86 2.75 6.92
CA ILE A 142 -3.33 1.39 7.21
C ILE A 142 -2.72 0.48 6.14
N THR A 143 -2.05 -0.59 6.57
CA THR A 143 -1.56 -1.63 5.67
C THR A 143 -2.46 -2.84 5.78
N VAL A 144 -2.68 -3.51 4.65
CA VAL A 144 -3.24 -4.86 4.58
C VAL A 144 -2.23 -5.70 3.84
N GLU A 145 -1.72 -6.70 4.52
CA GLU A 145 -0.71 -7.60 4.01
C GLU A 145 -1.33 -8.98 3.78
N LEU A 146 -1.38 -9.37 2.50
CA LEU A 146 -1.91 -10.65 2.02
C LEU A 146 -0.76 -11.47 1.41
N ASP A 147 -1.00 -12.76 1.14
CA ASP A 147 0.01 -13.69 0.60
C ASP A 147 0.73 -13.18 -0.66
N GLN A 148 0.02 -12.45 -1.54
CA GLN A 148 0.54 -11.98 -2.83
C GLN A 148 0.21 -10.53 -3.15
N GLN A 149 -0.32 -9.78 -2.18
CA GLN A 149 -0.76 -8.40 -2.38
C GLN A 149 -0.54 -7.59 -1.11
N ILE A 150 -0.17 -6.33 -1.28
CA ILE A 150 -0.21 -5.35 -0.20
C ILE A 150 -1.16 -4.23 -0.61
N ILE A 151 -2.02 -3.84 0.32
CA ILE A 151 -2.92 -2.70 0.17
C ILE A 151 -2.49 -1.64 1.18
N LEU A 152 -2.41 -0.40 0.72
CA LEU A 152 -2.02 0.75 1.51
C LEU A 152 -3.11 1.82 1.43
N ILE A 153 -3.61 2.23 2.59
CA ILE A 153 -4.64 3.26 2.70
C ILE A 153 -4.04 4.43 3.46
N LEU A 154 -3.92 5.57 2.80
CA LEU A 154 -3.26 6.75 3.34
C LEU A 154 -4.28 7.81 3.74
N SER A 155 -4.12 8.38 4.94
CA SER A 155 -5.06 9.37 5.46
C SER A 155 -4.41 10.32 6.47
N ASP A 156 -4.96 11.52 6.59
CA ASP A 156 -4.68 12.47 7.68
C ASP A 156 -5.87 12.57 8.66
N ALA A 157 -6.82 11.64 8.57
CA ALA A 157 -7.90 11.51 9.54
C ALA A 157 -7.36 11.21 10.95
N ASN A 158 -8.19 11.47 11.96
CA ASN A 158 -7.77 11.24 13.34
C ASN A 158 -7.76 9.75 13.69
N ALA A 159 -7.05 9.42 14.78
CA ALA A 159 -6.87 8.05 15.24
C ALA A 159 -8.18 7.30 15.53
N GLU A 160 -9.21 7.97 16.06
CA GLU A 160 -10.51 7.32 16.35
C GLU A 160 -11.22 6.87 15.07
N GLN A 161 -11.18 7.69 14.02
CA GLN A 161 -11.79 7.34 12.73
C GLN A 161 -11.02 6.21 12.04
N LEU A 162 -9.69 6.25 12.11
CA LEU A 162 -8.84 5.24 11.50
C LEU A 162 -8.90 3.91 12.26
N ASP A 163 -8.98 3.91 13.59
CA ASP A 163 -9.14 2.68 14.40
C ASP A 163 -10.42 1.91 14.05
N VAL A 164 -11.53 2.63 13.84
CA VAL A 164 -12.79 2.05 13.35
C VAL A 164 -12.61 1.46 11.96
N LEU A 165 -11.97 2.18 11.04
CA LEU A 165 -11.74 1.69 9.68
C LEU A 165 -10.83 0.46 9.67
N THR A 166 -9.72 0.47 10.41
CA THR A 166 -8.80 -0.66 10.57
C THR A 166 -9.51 -1.90 11.09
N SER A 167 -10.40 -1.75 12.08
CA SER A 167 -11.19 -2.86 12.61
C SER A 167 -12.10 -3.48 11.53
N LEU A 168 -12.79 -2.66 10.75
CA LEU A 168 -13.67 -3.13 9.68
C LEU A 168 -12.90 -3.77 8.53
N ILE A 169 -11.70 -3.29 8.22
CA ILE A 169 -10.81 -3.90 7.21
C ILE A 169 -10.24 -5.23 7.72
N SER A 170 -9.99 -5.38 9.01
CA SER A 170 -9.60 -6.66 9.61
C SER A 170 -10.69 -7.73 9.43
N ASP A 171 -11.97 -7.32 9.48
CA ASP A 171 -13.10 -8.22 9.19
C ASP A 171 -13.20 -8.58 7.70
N VAL A 172 -12.72 -7.71 6.79
CA VAL A 172 -12.64 -7.97 5.34
C VAL A 172 -11.58 -9.04 5.04
N TYR A 173 -10.42 -8.97 5.70
CA TYR A 173 -9.24 -9.81 5.47
C TYR A 173 -8.84 -10.57 6.74
N PRO A 174 -9.65 -11.54 7.21
CA PRO A 174 -9.39 -12.23 8.48
C PRO A 174 -8.14 -13.12 8.48
N GLU A 175 -7.61 -13.45 7.30
CA GLU A 175 -6.36 -14.22 7.13
C GLU A 175 -5.15 -13.32 6.83
N GLY A 176 -5.37 -12.01 6.60
CA GLY A 176 -4.32 -11.03 6.34
C GLY A 176 -3.84 -10.32 7.61
N GLU A 177 -2.70 -9.65 7.51
CA GLU A 177 -2.21 -8.77 8.57
C GLU A 177 -2.64 -7.33 8.29
N VAL A 178 -3.47 -6.78 9.17
CA VAL A 178 -3.98 -5.41 9.07
C VAL A 178 -3.37 -4.55 10.17
N ASN A 179 -2.53 -3.58 9.80
CA ASN A 179 -1.77 -2.77 10.74
C ASN A 179 -2.08 -1.27 10.58
N PHE A 180 -2.17 -0.54 11.69
CA PHE A 180 -2.40 0.90 11.71
C PHE A 180 -1.17 1.66 12.21
N TYR A 181 -0.66 2.55 11.35
CA TYR A 181 0.53 3.37 11.59
C TYR A 181 0.16 4.86 11.72
N GLN A 182 0.60 5.46 12.83
CA GLN A 182 0.27 6.83 13.21
C GLN A 182 1.50 7.73 13.15
N ALA A 183 1.44 8.78 12.33
CA ALA A 183 2.56 9.70 12.17
C ALA A 183 2.91 10.44 13.47
N GLU A 184 1.92 10.73 14.33
CA GLU A 184 2.15 11.39 15.62
C GLU A 184 2.96 10.54 16.61
N LEU A 185 2.99 9.22 16.39
CA LEU A 185 3.71 8.27 17.24
C LEU A 185 5.11 7.96 16.71
N TYR A 186 5.46 8.42 15.51
CA TYR A 186 6.77 8.28 14.92
C TYR A 186 7.78 9.25 15.57
N PRO A 187 9.02 8.82 15.93
CA PRO A 187 9.57 7.47 15.89
C PRO A 187 9.39 6.69 17.22
N SER A 188 8.61 7.21 18.17
CA SER A 188 8.51 6.64 19.52
C SER A 188 7.91 5.22 19.62
N HIS A 189 7.13 4.81 18.62
CA HIS A 189 6.46 3.51 18.57
C HIS A 189 6.90 2.62 17.41
N TYR A 190 7.58 3.19 16.42
CA TYR A 190 7.97 2.46 15.21
C TYR A 190 9.47 2.45 15.14
N ASP A 191 10.01 1.25 15.18
CA ASP A 191 11.41 0.99 14.93
C ASP A 191 11.49 0.41 13.52
N PHE A 192 11.66 1.30 12.53
CA PHE A 192 12.01 0.86 11.19
C PHE A 192 13.51 0.63 11.23
N GLU A 193 13.92 -0.64 11.31
CA GLU A 193 15.31 -0.98 11.08
C GLU A 193 15.58 -0.61 9.62
N ASN A 194 16.20 0.55 9.37
CA ASN A 194 16.55 0.91 8.00
C ASN A 194 17.56 -0.11 7.48
N ILE A 195 17.08 -1.10 6.74
CA ILE A 195 17.92 -2.16 6.15
C ILE A 195 18.91 -1.55 5.13
N LEU A 196 18.71 -0.28 4.74
CA LEU A 196 19.41 0.42 3.66
C LEU A 196 20.26 1.63 4.09
N GLU A 197 20.44 1.91 5.40
CA GLU A 197 21.27 3.04 5.90
C GLU A 197 22.76 2.71 6.10
#